data_AF-A0AAE5LJR7-F1
#
_entry.id   AF-A0AAE5LJR7-F1
#
_cell.length_a   1.000
_cell.length_b   1.000
_cell.length_c   1.000
_cell.angle_alpha   90.00
_cell.angle_beta   90.00
_cell.angle_gamma   90.00
#
_symmetry.space_group_name_H-M   'P 1'
#
loop_
_entity.id
_entity.type
_entity.pdbx_description
1 polymer ?
#
loop_
_entity_poly.entity_id
_entity_poly.type
_entity_poly.pdbx_seq_one_letter_code
_entity_poly.pdbx_strand_id
1 'polypeptide(L)'
;MKVRTENNLLFDSSHPKCELHFARTHGKGFAFVQCLDTGMDGKAERIKRYWGFYADSLDDEVNEQAIYHIMNSGSPWPDLPK
;
A
#
# COMPACT_ATOMS: atom_id res chain seq x y z
N MET A 1 -0.12 -11.76 -0.91
CA MET A 1 0.79 -10.67 -1.34
C MET A 1 1.36 -9.99 -0.11
N LYS A 2 2.69 -9.83 -0.05
CA LYS A 2 3.36 -9.20 1.09
C LYS A 2 4.50 -8.32 0.60
N VAL A 3 4.43 -7.03 0.91
CA VAL A 3 5.38 -6.02 0.43
C VAL A 3 5.96 -5.28 1.62
N ARG A 4 7.29 -5.17 1.68
CA ARG A 4 8.01 -4.46 2.73
C ARG A 4 8.91 -3.39 2.13
N THR A 5 8.87 -2.17 2.67
CA THR A 5 9.77 -1.08 2.27
C THR A 5 11.00 -0.99 3.17
N GLU A 6 12.03 -0.31 2.68
CA GLU A 6 13.22 0.06 3.47
C GLU A 6 12.88 0.94 4.67
N ASN A 7 11.78 1.70 4.60
CA ASN A 7 11.30 2.58 5.66
C ASN A 7 10.41 1.87 6.71
N ASN A 8 10.55 0.55 6.84
CA ASN A 8 9.80 -0.29 7.78
C ASN A 8 8.27 -0.29 7.59
N LEU A 9 7.78 0.07 6.40
CA LEU A 9 6.38 -0.11 6.05
C LEU A 9 6.14 -1.53 5.55
N LEU A 10 5.05 -2.12 5.99
CA LEU A 10 4.64 -3.47 5.67
C LEU A 10 3.19 -3.47 5.20
N PHE A 11 2.97 -3.95 3.99
CA PHE A 11 1.65 -4.37 3.53
C PHE A 11 1.63 -5.91 3.49
N ASP A 12 0.60 -6.50 4.10
CA ASP A 12 0.38 -7.94 4.10
C ASP A 12 -1.11 -8.19 3.86
N SER A 13 -1.47 -8.77 2.72
CA SER A 13 -2.86 -8.99 2.32
C SER A 13 -3.64 -9.93 3.26
N SER A 14 -2.94 -10.69 4.10
CA SER A 14 -3.55 -11.56 5.12
C SER A 14 -3.79 -10.85 6.46
N HIS A 15 -3.20 -9.67 6.65
CA HIS A 15 -3.27 -8.95 7.90
C HIS A 15 -4.53 -8.08 7.98
N PRO A 16 -5.36 -8.16 9.03
CA PRO A 16 -6.67 -7.50 9.08
C PRO A 16 -6.60 -5.96 9.10
N LYS A 17 -5.46 -5.38 9.47
CA LYS A 17 -5.23 -3.92 9.42
C LYS A 17 -4.68 -3.44 8.06
N CYS A 18 -4.30 -4.35 7.16
CA CYS A 18 -3.84 -3.98 5.84
C CYS A 18 -5.02 -4.04 4.87
N GLU A 19 -5.19 -2.98 4.10
CA GLU A 19 -6.27 -2.88 3.13
C GLU A 19 -5.71 -2.37 1.80
N LEU A 20 -6.31 -2.83 0.72
CA LEU A 20 -5.95 -2.44 -0.63
C LEU A 20 -7.22 -2.19 -1.42
N HIS A 21 -7.43 -0.93 -1.81
CA HIS A 21 -8.58 -0.51 -2.59
C HIS A 21 -8.11 -0.07 -3.97
N PHE A 22 -8.76 -0.57 -5.02
CA PHE A 22 -8.42 -0.23 -6.39
C PHE A 22 -9.43 0.74 -6.97
N ALA A 23 -8.93 1.73 -7.71
CA ALA A 23 -9.76 2.64 -8.49
C ALA A 23 -9.18 2.75 -9.89
N ARG A 24 -10.04 2.69 -10.92
CA ARG A 24 -9.66 2.95 -12.30
C ARG A 24 -10.38 4.19 -12.79
N THR A 25 -9.64 5.15 -13.33
CA THR A 25 -10.22 6.35 -13.97
C THR A 25 -9.45 6.67 -15.25
N HIS A 26 -10.16 7.01 -16.33
CA HIS A 26 -9.57 7.39 -17.63
C HIS A 26 -8.44 6.47 -18.12
N GLY A 27 -8.59 5.14 -17.95
CA GLY A 27 -7.60 4.16 -18.40
C GLY A 27 -6.34 4.05 -17.52
N LYS A 28 -6.30 4.72 -16.37
CA LYS A 28 -5.21 4.61 -15.38
C LYS A 28 -5.71 3.90 -14.12
N GLY A 29 -4.92 2.95 -13.63
CA GLY A 29 -5.12 2.29 -12.35
C GLY A 29 -4.52 3.09 -11.21
N PHE A 30 -5.22 3.11 -10.09
CA PHE A 30 -4.78 3.67 -8.83
C PHE A 30 -5.06 2.66 -7.72
N ALA A 31 -4.20 2.65 -6.72
CA ALA A 31 -4.43 1.89 -5.50
C ALA A 31 -4.29 2.79 -4.28
N PHE A 32 -5.15 2.52 -3.30
CA PHE A 32 -5.11 3.08 -1.97
C PHE A 32 -4.67 1.96 -1.04
N VAL A 33 -3.49 2.12 -0.46
CA VAL A 33 -2.82 1.13 0.38
C VAL A 33 -2.92 1.59 1.83
N GLN A 34 -3.52 0.78 2.68
CA GLN A 34 -3.38 0.86 4.14
C GLN A 34 -2.34 -0.17 4.57
N CYS A 35 -1.25 0.29 5.18
CA CYS A 35 -0.12 -0.53 5.59
C CYS A 35 0.27 -0.25 7.04
N LEU A 36 1.17 -1.08 7.58
CA LEU A 36 1.70 -0.96 8.93
C LEU A 36 3.10 -0.35 8.89
N ASP A 37 3.31 0.72 9.66
CA ASP A 37 4.64 1.15 10.06
C ASP A 37 5.07 0.34 11.28
N THR A 38 6.05 -0.54 11.04
CA THR A 38 6.59 -1.47 12.03
C THR A 38 7.66 -0.88 12.94
N GLY A 39 8.04 0.39 12.71
CA GLY A 39 9.08 1.06 13.48
C GLY A 39 10.46 0.40 13.34
N MET A 40 11.43 0.91 14.10
CA MET A 40 12.81 0.39 14.06
C MET A 40 12.95 -0.99 14.72
N ASP A 41 12.04 -1.36 15.61
CA ASP A 41 12.05 -2.65 16.32
C ASP A 41 11.25 -3.75 15.60
N GLY A 42 10.55 -3.40 14.51
CA GLY A 42 9.72 -4.31 13.71
C GLY A 42 8.45 -4.81 14.42
N LYS A 43 8.07 -4.20 15.56
CA LYS A 43 6.96 -4.66 16.40
C LYS A 43 5.81 -3.67 16.48
N ALA A 44 6.00 -2.44 16.03
CA ALA A 44 4.91 -1.47 16.00
C ALA A 44 3.85 -1.87 14.96
N GLU A 45 2.61 -1.48 15.18
CA GLU A 45 1.52 -1.68 14.21
C GLU A 45 0.77 -0.36 14.00
N ARG A 46 1.52 0.67 13.59
CA ARG A 46 0.94 1.99 13.30
C ARG A 46 0.35 1.99 11.90
N ILE A 47 -0.94 2.27 11.79
CA ILE A 47 -1.60 2.33 10.49
C ILE A 47 -1.13 3.56 9.72
N LYS A 48 -0.71 3.36 8.47
CA LYS A 48 -0.38 4.39 7.49
C LYS A 48 -1.14 4.16 6.20
N ARG A 49 -1.35 5.23 5.46
CA ARG A 49 -2.26 5.28 4.32
C ARG A 49 -1.65 6.08 3.20
N TYR A 50 -1.50 5.44 2.05
CA TYR A 50 -0.91 6.04 0.85
C TYR A 50 -1.75 5.71 -0.37
N TRP A 51 -1.69 6.55 -1.39
CA TRP A 51 -2.28 6.28 -2.69
C TRP A 51 -1.31 6.66 -3.82
N GLY A 52 -1.49 6.02 -4.97
CA GLY A 52 -0.72 6.32 -6.17
C GLY A 52 -1.11 5.44 -7.34
N PHE A 53 -0.31 5.50 -8.41
CA PHE A 53 -0.53 4.72 -9.61
C PHE A 53 -0.32 3.23 -9.37
N TYR A 54 -1.21 2.43 -9.91
CA TYR A 54 -1.16 0.98 -9.85
C TYR A 54 -1.18 0.40 -11.26
N ALA A 55 -0.31 -0.59 -11.51
CA ALA A 55 -0.12 -1.17 -12.83
C ALA A 55 -1.33 -2.01 -13.27
N ASP A 56 -1.96 -2.72 -12.33
CA ASP A 56 -3.08 -3.62 -12.62
C ASP A 56 -2.73 -4.66 -13.70
N SER A 57 -1.58 -5.30 -13.49
CA SER A 57 -0.99 -6.29 -14.39
C SER A 57 -1.46 -7.70 -14.04
N LEU A 58 -1.39 -8.62 -15.01
CA LEU A 58 -1.49 -10.06 -14.74
C LEU A 58 -0.23 -10.64 -14.07
N ASP A 59 0.84 -9.84 -14.03
CA ASP A 59 2.10 -10.16 -13.35
C ASP A 59 2.07 -9.62 -11.92
N ASP A 60 2.07 -10.53 -10.95
CA ASP A 60 2.04 -10.20 -9.53
C ASP A 60 3.28 -9.43 -9.07
N GLU A 61 4.46 -9.66 -9.67
CA GLU A 61 5.68 -8.92 -9.31
C GLU A 61 5.55 -7.44 -9.67
N VAL A 62 4.95 -7.13 -10.81
CA VAL A 62 4.69 -5.75 -11.25
C VAL A 62 3.71 -5.05 -10.31
N ASN A 63 2.71 -5.79 -9.83
CA ASN A 63 1.73 -5.29 -8.86
C ASN A 63 2.36 -5.03 -7.48
N GLU A 64 3.21 -5.95 -7.00
CA GLU A 64 3.96 -5.79 -5.75
C GLU A 64 4.91 -4.60 -5.80
N GLN A 65 5.61 -4.40 -6.92
CA GLN A 65 6.46 -3.22 -7.15
C GLN A 65 5.65 -1.92 -7.13
N ALA A 66 4.46 -1.89 -7.76
CA ALA A 66 3.60 -0.72 -7.71
C ALA A 66 3.17 -0.38 -6.27
N ILE A 67 2.81 -1.39 -5.47
CA ILE A 67 2.46 -1.20 -4.05
C ILE A 67 3.67 -0.74 -3.23
N TYR A 68 4.86 -1.29 -3.49
CA TYR A 68 6.11 -0.83 -2.88
C TYR A 68 6.31 0.67 -3.14
N HIS A 69 6.17 1.09 -4.40
CA HIS A 69 6.30 2.51 -4.77
C HIS A 69 5.25 3.39 -4.10
N ILE A 70 3.98 2.96 -4.05
CA ILE A 70 2.92 3.71 -3.36
C ILE A 70 3.24 3.87 -1.87
N MET A 71 3.70 2.82 -1.19
CA MET A 71 4.07 2.94 0.22
C MET A 71 5.29 3.84 0.44
N ASN A 72 6.27 3.83 -0.48
CA ASN A 72 7.52 4.54 -0.29
C ASN A 72 7.45 6.02 -0.68
N SER A 73 6.71 6.36 -1.74
CA SER A 73 6.66 7.72 -2.30
C SER A 73 5.26 8.17 -2.72
N GLY A 74 4.23 7.37 -2.44
CA GLY A 74 2.84 7.74 -2.69
C GLY A 74 2.39 8.92 -1.83
N SER A 75 1.27 9.52 -2.24
CA SER A 75 0.69 10.62 -1.48
C SER A 75 -0.08 10.07 -0.28
N PRO A 76 0.05 10.67 0.92
CA PRO A 76 -0.78 10.28 2.05
C PRO A 76 -2.25 10.62 1.76
N TRP A 77 -3.17 9.84 2.34
CA TRP A 77 -4.60 10.16 2.33
C TRP A 77 -5.21 10.04 3.73
N PRO A 78 -6.19 10.90 4.07
CA PRO A 78 -6.84 10.88 5.37
C PRO A 78 -7.78 9.68 5.51
N ASP A 79 -8.24 9.41 6.73
CA ASP A 79 -9.41 8.56 6.95
C ASP A 79 -10.59 9.09 6.13
N LEU A 80 -11.21 8.21 5.33
CA LEU A 80 -12.48 8.57 4.70
C LEU A 80 -13.55 8.74 5.78
N PRO A 81 -14.48 9.70 5.61
CA PRO A 81 -15.65 9.80 6.48
C PRO A 81 -16.38 8.46 6.56
N LYS A 82 -16.85 8.11 7.76
CA LYS A 82 -17.70 6.94 8.01
C LYS A 82 -19.16 7.25 7.74
#